data_AF-A0A852VIK0-F1
#
_entry.id   AF-A0A852VIK0-F1
#
_cell.length_a   1.000
_cell.length_b   1.000
_cell.length_c   1.000
_cell.angle_alpha   90.00
_cell.angle_beta   90.00
_cell.angle_gamma   90.00
#
_symmetry.space_group_name_H-M   'P 1'
#
loop_
_entity.id
_entity.type
_entity.pdbx_description
1 polymer ?
#
loop_
_entity_poly.entity_id
_entity_poly.type
_entity_poly.pdbx_seq_one_letter_code
_entity_poly.pdbx_strand_id
1 'polypeptide(L)'
;MIRRLIASTSLLIAVVTSASELMPQPCKSTVTGTLEMIPLESKVYGDQRLLRVWLPSGYSNSAVPLKRYPVLYLFDGQFLCDRCTSQPCPDEWHVDETLTDLIAKKAVQPVIVVGIDNAGPAGSGTFSWLGKV
;
A
#
# COMPACT_ATOMS: atom_id res chain seq x y z
N MET A 1 -44.67 53.63 44.85
CA MET A 1 -43.62 52.59 44.93
C MET A 1 -43.81 51.61 43.77
N ILE A 2 -43.03 51.75 42.69
CA ILE A 2 -43.21 50.97 41.45
C ILE A 2 -42.19 49.83 41.44
N ARG A 3 -42.69 48.59 41.39
CA ARG A 3 -41.93 47.35 41.16
C ARG A 3 -41.49 47.28 39.69
N ARG A 4 -40.25 46.90 39.41
CA ARG A 4 -39.81 46.52 38.05
C ARG A 4 -39.25 45.11 38.05
N LEU A 5 -39.93 44.24 37.31
CA LEU A 5 -39.56 42.85 36.99
C LEU A 5 -38.38 42.85 36.02
N ILE A 6 -37.39 41.98 36.27
CA ILE A 6 -36.30 41.70 35.33
C ILE A 6 -36.69 40.45 34.55
N ALA A 7 -36.98 40.62 33.25
CA ALA A 7 -37.27 39.51 32.34
C ALA A 7 -35.96 38.84 31.92
N SER A 8 -35.80 37.56 32.25
CA SER A 8 -34.65 36.74 31.87
C SER A 8 -34.87 36.19 30.46
N THR A 9 -34.08 36.66 29.49
CA THR A 9 -34.06 36.11 28.13
C THR A 9 -33.03 34.99 28.05
N SER A 10 -33.47 33.74 27.97
CA SER A 10 -32.59 32.59 27.74
C SER A 10 -32.26 32.51 26.24
N LEU A 11 -30.97 32.57 25.91
CA LEU A 11 -30.44 32.41 24.56
C LEU A 11 -30.24 30.90 24.27
N LEU A 12 -31.01 30.35 23.34
CA LEU A 12 -30.83 28.98 22.85
C LEU A 12 -29.74 28.95 21.77
N ILE A 13 -28.59 28.36 22.07
CA ILE A 13 -27.54 28.07 21.08
C ILE A 13 -27.89 26.72 20.43
N ALA A 14 -28.31 26.75 19.16
CA ALA A 14 -28.44 25.54 18.37
C ALA A 14 -27.04 25.05 17.98
N VAL A 15 -26.57 23.98 18.62
CA VAL A 15 -25.32 23.30 18.23
C VAL A 15 -25.60 22.51 16.97
N VAL A 16 -25.16 23.05 15.83
CA VAL A 16 -25.17 22.33 14.55
C VAL A 16 -24.04 21.31 14.59
N THR A 17 -24.36 20.05 14.85
CA THR A 17 -23.41 18.94 14.76
C THR A 17 -23.24 18.60 13.28
N SER A 18 -22.12 19.02 12.70
CA SER A 18 -21.74 18.59 11.35
C SER A 18 -21.32 17.11 11.41
N ALA A 19 -22.10 16.25 10.77
CA ALA A 19 -21.74 14.87 10.51
C ALA A 19 -20.73 14.85 9.35
N SER A 20 -19.45 14.95 9.68
CA SER A 20 -18.40 14.69 8.70
C SER A 20 -18.42 13.19 8.38
N GLU A 21 -18.76 12.88 7.13
CA GLU A 21 -18.86 11.54 6.57
C GLU A 21 -17.59 10.71 6.85
N LEU A 22 -17.78 9.45 7.22
CA LEU A 22 -16.74 8.42 7.36
C LEU A 22 -16.17 8.07 5.97
N MET A 23 -15.50 9.01 5.31
CA MET A 23 -14.74 8.67 4.11
C MET A 23 -13.48 7.90 4.55
N PRO A 24 -13.26 6.65 4.09
CA PRO A 24 -12.03 5.94 4.38
C PRO A 24 -10.87 6.76 3.83
N GLN A 25 -9.93 7.12 4.70
CA GLN A 25 -8.73 7.82 4.29
C GLN A 25 -7.96 6.95 3.29
N PRO A 26 -7.45 7.53 2.18
CA PRO A 26 -6.65 6.78 1.22
C PRO A 26 -5.45 6.18 1.96
N CYS A 27 -5.18 4.89 1.70
CA CYS A 27 -4.07 4.21 2.36
C CYS A 27 -2.75 4.92 2.06
N LYS A 28 -1.93 5.15 3.10
CA LYS A 28 -0.61 5.75 2.97
C LYS A 28 0.42 4.66 2.67
N SER A 29 0.98 4.70 1.46
CA SER A 29 1.99 3.73 1.01
C SER A 29 3.22 3.73 1.92
N THR A 30 3.78 2.53 2.13
CA THR A 30 4.97 2.26 2.95
C THR A 30 6.23 2.06 2.12
N VAL A 31 6.11 1.95 0.80
CA VAL A 31 7.23 1.72 -0.13
C VAL A 31 8.38 2.71 0.09
N THR A 32 9.56 2.16 0.28
CA THR A 32 10.85 2.84 0.19
C THR A 32 11.42 2.63 -1.22
N GLY A 33 11.76 3.68 -1.97
CA GLY A 33 12.24 3.54 -3.36
C GLY A 33 11.11 3.62 -4.39
N THR A 34 11.10 2.73 -5.39
CA THR A 34 10.08 2.74 -6.45
C THR A 34 9.51 1.34 -6.66
N LEU A 35 8.18 1.23 -6.62
CA LEU A 35 7.46 -0.02 -6.86
C LEU A 35 6.63 0.12 -8.13
N GLU A 36 6.90 -0.73 -9.11
CA GLU A 36 6.14 -0.83 -10.35
C GLU A 36 5.31 -2.12 -10.36
N MET A 37 4.05 -2.03 -10.78
CA MET A 37 3.15 -3.18 -10.89
C MET A 37 2.88 -3.46 -12.37
N ILE A 38 3.24 -4.65 -12.84
CA ILE A 38 3.19 -5.03 -14.24
C ILE A 38 2.35 -6.30 -14.40
N PRO A 39 1.27 -6.29 -15.19
CA PRO A 39 0.51 -7.51 -15.45
C PRO A 39 1.33 -8.48 -16.31
N LEU A 40 1.30 -9.75 -15.93
CA LEU A 40 1.91 -10.86 -16.67
C LEU A 40 0.83 -11.85 -17.08
N GLU A 41 0.66 -12.02 -18.39
CA GLU A 41 -0.10 -13.14 -18.94
C GLU A 41 0.77 -14.39 -19.00
N SER A 42 0.40 -15.40 -18.22
CA SER A 42 1.08 -16.68 -18.17
C SER A 42 0.61 -17.57 -19.31
N LYS A 43 1.44 -17.75 -20.33
CA LYS A 43 1.18 -18.72 -21.41
C LYS A 43 1.24 -20.17 -20.92
N VAL A 44 1.93 -20.42 -19.80
CA VAL A 44 2.13 -21.77 -19.24
C VAL A 44 0.89 -22.24 -18.48
N TYR A 45 0.29 -21.34 -17.69
CA TYR A 45 -0.85 -21.65 -16.83
C TYR A 45 -2.19 -21.11 -17.35
N GLY A 46 -2.18 -20.29 -18.41
CA GLY A 46 -3.39 -19.73 -19.01
C GLY A 46 -4.08 -18.69 -18.14
N ASP A 47 -3.35 -18.06 -17.22
CA ASP A 47 -3.87 -17.10 -16.26
C ASP A 47 -3.05 -15.80 -16.23
N GLN A 48 -3.52 -14.82 -15.46
CA GLN A 48 -2.83 -13.56 -15.24
C GLN A 48 -2.22 -13.53 -13.84
N ARG A 49 -1.04 -12.93 -13.74
CA ARG A 49 -0.35 -12.60 -12.49
C ARG A 49 0.00 -11.12 -12.48
N LEU A 50 0.22 -10.58 -11.30
CA LEU A 50 0.82 -9.26 -11.14
C LEU A 50 2.29 -9.44 -10.74
N LEU A 51 3.18 -8.81 -11.49
CA LEU A 51 4.58 -8.67 -11.12
C LEU A 51 4.75 -7.35 -10.37
N ARG A 52 5.50 -7.41 -9.27
CA ARG A 52 5.83 -6.26 -8.43
C ARG A 52 7.32 -6.04 -8.50
N VAL A 53 7.73 -5.05 -9.27
CA VAL A 53 9.14 -4.73 -9.51
C VAL A 53 9.53 -3.59 -8.59
N TRP A 54 10.30 -3.93 -7.56
CA TRP A 54 10.88 -2.95 -6.66
C TRP A 54 12.29 -2.56 -7.11
N LEU A 55 12.52 -1.25 -7.21
CA LEU A 55 13.76 -0.65 -7.65
C LEU A 55 14.41 0.10 -6.46
N PRO A 56 15.69 -0.18 -6.19
CA PRO A 56 16.39 0.48 -5.09
C PRO A 56 16.59 1.96 -5.39
N SER A 57 16.71 2.77 -4.33
CA SER A 57 16.97 4.21 -4.46
C SER A 57 18.20 4.48 -5.35
N GLY A 58 18.05 5.41 -6.29
CA GLY A 58 19.11 5.76 -7.26
C GLY A 58 19.14 4.92 -8.53
N TYR A 59 18.22 3.96 -8.71
CA TYR A 59 18.11 3.18 -9.96
C TYR A 59 17.95 4.07 -11.20
N SER A 60 17.09 5.10 -11.14
CA SER A 60 16.80 6.02 -12.25
C SER A 60 17.78 7.18 -12.40
N ASN A 61 18.94 7.14 -11.72
CA ASN A 61 19.91 8.24 -11.80
C ASN A 61 20.67 8.19 -13.14
N SER A 62 20.26 9.04 -14.08
CA SER A 62 20.84 9.17 -15.43
C SER A 62 22.30 9.64 -15.45
N ALA A 63 22.81 10.19 -14.34
CA ALA A 63 24.21 10.61 -14.22
C ALA A 63 25.17 9.43 -13.95
N VAL A 64 24.64 8.24 -13.62
CA VAL A 64 25.43 7.03 -13.41
C VAL A 64 25.44 6.22 -14.73
N PRO A 65 26.59 5.75 -15.23
CA PRO A 65 26.63 4.87 -16.40
C PRO A 65 25.77 3.62 -16.16
N LEU A 66 25.27 3.02 -17.25
CA LEU A 66 24.32 1.89 -17.24
C LEU A 66 24.73 0.83 -16.22
N LYS A 67 24.14 0.89 -15.02
CA LYS A 67 24.49 0.03 -13.91
C LYS A 67 23.61 -1.21 -13.97
N ARG A 68 24.24 -2.38 -14.00
CA ARG A 68 23.52 -3.65 -13.88
C ARG A 68 23.30 -3.97 -12.41
N TYR A 69 22.11 -4.46 -12.11
CA TYR A 69 21.72 -4.90 -10.78
C TYR A 69 21.44 -6.41 -10.84
N PRO A 70 21.81 -7.20 -9.81
CA PRO A 70 21.22 -8.52 -9.64
C PRO A 70 19.70 -8.41 -9.49
N VAL A 71 19.00 -9.49 -9.81
CA VAL A 71 17.55 -9.59 -9.65
C VAL A 71 17.23 -10.70 -8.66
N LEU A 72 16.46 -10.38 -7.63
CA LEU A 72 15.92 -11.32 -6.65
C LEU A 72 14.45 -11.56 -6.96
N TYR A 73 14.12 -12.79 -7.38
CA TYR A 73 12.75 -13.21 -7.60
C TYR A 73 12.15 -13.77 -6.31
N LEU A 74 10.99 -13.26 -5.92
CA LEU A 74 10.26 -13.71 -4.73
C LEU A 74 8.83 -14.08 -5.13
N PHE A 75 8.33 -15.19 -4.58
CA PHE A 75 6.93 -15.58 -4.72
C PHE A 75 6.08 -14.94 -3.61
N ASP A 76 4.76 -14.97 -3.78
CA ASP A 76 3.81 -14.31 -2.88
C ASP A 76 4.00 -12.78 -2.85
N GLY A 77 4.14 -12.21 -4.05
CA GLY A 77 4.50 -10.81 -4.29
C GLY A 77 3.63 -9.78 -3.55
N GLN A 78 2.35 -10.12 -3.32
CA GLN A 78 1.36 -9.20 -2.79
C GLN A 78 1.70 -8.63 -1.43
N PHE A 79 2.47 -9.33 -0.59
CA PHE A 79 2.80 -8.87 0.76
C PHE A 79 4.20 -8.27 0.89
N LEU A 80 4.98 -8.18 -0.19
CA LEU A 80 6.41 -7.93 -0.05
C LEU A 80 6.77 -6.49 0.35
N CYS A 81 6.15 -5.49 -0.27
CA CYS A 81 6.72 -4.13 -0.29
C CYS A 81 5.77 -2.97 0.06
N ASP A 82 4.47 -3.22 0.14
CA ASP A 82 3.54 -2.11 0.35
C ASP A 82 2.24 -2.53 1.02
N ARG A 83 1.98 -1.95 2.19
CA ARG A 83 0.76 -2.20 2.96
C ARG A 83 -0.52 -1.87 2.20
N CYS A 84 -0.48 -0.87 1.31
CA CYS A 84 -1.67 -0.43 0.59
C CYS A 84 -2.07 -1.32 -0.57
N THR A 85 -1.11 -2.01 -1.16
CA THR A 85 -1.34 -2.96 -2.25
C THR A 85 -1.28 -4.41 -1.79
N SER A 86 -1.05 -4.64 -0.49
CA SER A 86 -1.15 -5.94 0.17
C SER A 86 -2.61 -6.37 0.35
N GLN A 87 -2.93 -7.58 -0.10
CA GLN A 87 -4.28 -8.15 -0.11
C GLN A 87 -4.21 -9.66 0.17
N PRO A 88 -5.11 -10.25 0.98
CA PRO A 88 -6.39 -9.72 1.52
C PRO A 88 -6.28 -8.69 2.64
N CYS A 89 -5.16 -8.68 3.36
CA CYS A 89 -4.99 -7.90 4.58
C CYS A 89 -3.95 -6.80 4.35
N PRO A 90 -4.14 -5.60 4.95
CA PRO A 90 -3.19 -4.51 4.86
C PRO A 90 -2.05 -4.75 5.84
N ASP A 91 -1.21 -5.73 5.53
CA ASP A 91 0.02 -6.09 6.23
C ASP A 91 1.09 -6.49 5.22
N GLU A 92 2.35 -6.24 5.53
CA GLU A 92 3.48 -6.43 4.62
C GLU A 92 4.67 -7.09 5.33
N TRP A 93 5.59 -7.66 4.56
CA TRP A 93 6.78 -8.34 5.05
C TRP A 93 8.03 -7.45 5.08
N HIS A 94 7.87 -6.18 4.71
CA HIS A 94 8.89 -5.15 4.78
C HIS A 94 10.19 -5.46 4.01
N VAL A 95 10.06 -6.06 2.82
CA VAL A 95 11.22 -6.48 2.02
C VAL A 95 12.00 -5.27 1.52
N ASP A 96 11.31 -4.23 1.06
CA ASP A 96 11.93 -3.04 0.53
C ASP A 96 12.61 -2.20 1.62
N GLU A 97 12.01 -2.04 2.80
CA GLU A 97 12.65 -1.30 3.90
C GLU A 97 13.87 -2.05 4.40
N THR A 98 13.76 -3.38 4.54
CA THR A 98 14.90 -4.23 4.93
C THR A 98 16.04 -4.11 3.92
N LEU A 99 15.75 -4.20 2.62
CA LEU A 99 16.77 -4.06 1.58
C LEU A 99 17.33 -2.65 1.50
N THR A 100 16.50 -1.62 1.62
CA THR A 100 16.94 -0.22 1.70
C THR A 100 17.98 -0.05 2.81
N ASP A 101 17.68 -0.58 4.00
CA ASP A 101 18.57 -0.54 5.15
C ASP A 101 19.89 -1.31 4.92
N LEU A 102 19.80 -2.54 4.42
CA LEU A 102 20.98 -3.37 4.17
C LEU A 102 21.88 -2.80 3.07
N ILE A 103 21.28 -2.20 2.04
CA ILE A 103 22.00 -1.50 0.96
C ILE A 103 22.70 -0.27 1.52
N ALA A 104 22.01 0.55 2.32
CA ALA A 104 22.60 1.74 2.95
C ALA A 104 23.78 1.38 3.86
N LYS A 105 23.67 0.26 4.60
CA LYS A 105 24.73 -0.30 5.45
C LYS A 105 25.82 -1.04 4.67
N LYS A 106 25.70 -1.16 3.34
CA LYS A 106 26.60 -1.93 2.45
C LYS A 106 26.74 -3.41 2.83
N ALA A 107 25.75 -3.97 3.54
CA ALA A 107 25.70 -5.38 3.92
C ALA A 107 25.31 -6.27 2.73
N VAL A 108 24.55 -5.72 1.78
CA VAL A 108 24.24 -6.33 0.49
C VAL A 108 24.48 -5.32 -0.63
N GLN A 109 24.73 -5.81 -1.84
CA GLN A 109 24.77 -4.95 -3.02
C GLN A 109 23.34 -4.48 -3.39
N PRO A 110 23.17 -3.30 -4.00
CA PRO A 110 21.89 -2.90 -4.57
C PRO A 110 21.30 -3.98 -5.48
N VAL A 111 20.01 -4.27 -5.33
CA VAL A 111 19.31 -5.39 -5.98
C VAL A 111 17.93 -4.93 -6.43
N ILE A 112 17.44 -5.45 -7.56
CA ILE A 112 16.05 -5.32 -7.98
C ILE A 112 15.28 -6.50 -7.40
N VAL A 113 14.10 -6.27 -6.82
CA VAL A 113 13.20 -7.35 -6.41
C VAL A 113 12.08 -7.48 -7.43
N VAL A 114 11.81 -8.71 -7.86
CA VAL A 114 10.64 -9.04 -8.68
C VAL A 114 9.76 -9.99 -7.86
N GLY A 115 8.74 -9.42 -7.24
CA GLY A 115 7.66 -10.16 -6.60
C GLY A 115 6.71 -10.72 -7.66
N ILE A 116 6.32 -11.98 -7.48
CA ILE A 116 5.31 -12.64 -8.32
C ILE A 116 4.13 -12.93 -7.42
N ASP A 117 3.03 -12.21 -7.62
CA ASP A 117 1.79 -12.46 -6.87
C ASP A 117 1.37 -13.91 -7.06
N ASN A 118 0.85 -14.51 -6.00
CA ASN A 118 0.27 -15.83 -6.12
C ASN A 118 -0.99 -15.75 -7.02
N ALA A 119 -1.46 -16.91 -7.49
CA ALA A 119 -2.61 -16.98 -8.39
C ALA A 119 -3.94 -16.50 -7.77
N GLY A 120 -3.98 -16.38 -6.44
CA GLY A 120 -5.23 -16.49 -5.70
C GLY A 120 -5.97 -17.81 -5.98
N PRO A 121 -7.18 -17.97 -5.46
CA PRO A 121 -8.09 -19.03 -5.91
C PRO A 121 -8.36 -18.85 -7.42
N ALA A 122 -8.31 -19.94 -8.17
CA ALA A 122 -8.55 -19.91 -9.62
C ALA A 122 -9.94 -19.30 -9.94
N GLY A 123 -9.96 -18.14 -10.60
CA GLY A 123 -11.16 -17.59 -11.25
C GLY A 123 -12.05 -16.66 -10.42
N SER A 124 -11.50 -15.63 -9.76
CA SER A 124 -12.35 -14.63 -9.08
C SER A 124 -12.04 -13.20 -9.51
N GLY A 125 -12.90 -12.67 -10.40
CA GLY A 125 -13.09 -11.22 -10.57
C GLY A 125 -13.67 -10.53 -9.33
N THR A 126 -13.96 -11.25 -8.25
CA THR A 126 -14.33 -10.69 -6.95
C THR A 126 -13.93 -11.65 -5.83
N PHE A 127 -13.11 -11.15 -4.92
CA PHE A 127 -12.60 -11.89 -3.78
C PHE A 127 -13.65 -11.90 -2.66
N SER A 128 -14.18 -13.07 -2.31
CA SER A 128 -15.09 -13.26 -1.18
C SER A 128 -14.53 -14.32 -0.24
N TRP A 129 -14.15 -13.91 0.97
CA TRP A 129 -13.65 -14.78 2.05
C TRP A 129 -14.73 -15.30 3.00
N LEU A 130 -16.01 -15.12 2.67
CA LEU A 130 -17.09 -15.61 3.53
C LEU A 130 -17.90 -16.69 2.83
N GLY A 131 -17.69 -17.92 3.27
CA GLY A 131 -18.70 -18.97 3.25
C GLY A 131 -18.30 -20.22 2.48
N LYS A 132 -17.87 -21.25 3.22
CA LYS A 132 -18.42 -22.62 3.20
C LYS A 132 -17.63 -23.52 4.18
N VAL A 133 -18.13 -23.59 5.40
CA VAL A 133 -18.20 -24.87 6.14
C VAL A 133 -19.53 -25.52 5.82
#